data_AF-A0A3D0KS32-F1
#
_entry.id   AF-A0A3D0KS32-F1
#
_cell.length_a   1.000
_cell.length_b   1.000
_cell.length_c   1.000
_cell.angle_alpha   90.00
_cell.angle_beta   90.00
_cell.angle_gamma   90.00
#
_symmetry.space_group_name_H-M   'P 1'
#
loop_
_entity.id
_entity.type
_entity.pdbx_description
1 polymer ?
#
loop_
_entity_poly.entity_id
_entity_poly.type
_entity_poly.pdbx_seq_one_letter_code
_entity_poly.pdbx_strand_id
1 'polypeptide(L)'
;KAPNTKAGADDEDAQVIARHRAALNFLLAREGVPEFMGAESTGGGFMETGSSGPVHSSTVHSSTVNQLQTALAAWPAFWPAAILLADIHLAAAAPRKAVKSLEAAFRAMPHAAIATRLQTAWNSNEGKTVARLLKLVAASGDTAHEARSVVAAVALAHGLTGEAGRLIGEIPDAERDAATWRLAAQLAESGDNPDPAAANKALRMAGEAPRPRRWQCTSCQQLHDRWQAHCAGCAGFATLDWRRPDGLSPLVSNSNADDRLAAPPRPD
;
A
#
# COMPACT_ATOMS: atom_id res chain seq x y z
N LYS A 1 -30.55 -26.07 8.11
CA LYS A 1 -29.25 -26.15 8.81
C LYS A 1 -28.76 -24.71 8.96
N ALA A 2 -28.97 -24.08 10.12
CA ALA A 2 -28.56 -22.69 10.33
C ALA A 2 -27.02 -22.59 10.26
N PRO A 3 -26.45 -21.58 9.58
CA PRO A 3 -25.00 -21.39 9.57
C PRO A 3 -24.51 -21.09 11.00
N ASN A 4 -23.40 -21.72 11.38
CA ASN A 4 -22.81 -21.61 12.71
C ASN A 4 -22.20 -20.23 12.92
N THR A 5 -22.99 -19.29 13.46
CA THR A 5 -22.60 -17.90 13.71
C THR A 5 -21.54 -17.73 14.80
N LYS A 6 -21.32 -18.72 15.68
CA LYS A 6 -20.30 -18.64 16.74
C LYS A 6 -18.88 -18.74 16.19
N ALA A 7 -18.63 -19.65 15.25
CA ALA A 7 -17.31 -19.82 14.66
C ALA A 7 -16.81 -18.54 13.94
N GLY A 8 -17.71 -17.81 13.28
CA GLY A 8 -17.36 -16.55 12.61
C GLY A 8 -17.03 -15.41 13.58
N ALA A 9 -17.67 -15.37 14.76
CA ALA A 9 -17.38 -14.36 15.78
C ALA A 9 -16.01 -14.60 16.44
N ASP A 10 -15.69 -15.87 16.75
CA ASP A 10 -14.39 -16.24 17.35
C ASP A 10 -13.22 -15.90 16.39
N ASP A 11 -13.41 -16.07 15.08
CA ASP A 11 -12.42 -15.72 14.05
C ASP A 11 -12.23 -14.21 13.90
N GLU A 12 -13.31 -13.43 14.02
CA GLU A 12 -13.27 -11.96 13.97
C GLU A 12 -12.52 -11.39 15.18
N ASP A 13 -12.82 -11.89 16.38
CA ASP A 13 -12.12 -11.51 17.62
C ASP A 13 -10.62 -11.86 17.54
N ALA A 14 -10.28 -13.03 17.01
CA ALA A 14 -8.89 -13.42 16.79
C ALA A 14 -8.16 -12.47 15.83
N GLN A 15 -8.81 -12.05 14.75
CA GLN A 15 -8.25 -11.10 13.78
C GLN A 15 -8.05 -9.71 14.39
N VAL A 16 -8.98 -9.25 15.24
CA VAL A 16 -8.86 -7.99 16.00
C VAL A 16 -7.69 -8.05 16.98
N ILE A 17 -7.57 -9.14 17.75
CA ILE A 17 -6.46 -9.34 18.69
C ILE A 17 -5.12 -9.35 17.95
N ALA A 18 -5.05 -10.02 16.79
CA ALA A 18 -3.84 -10.05 15.97
C ALA A 18 -3.45 -8.65 15.47
N ARG A 19 -4.42 -7.83 15.03
CA ARG A 19 -4.19 -6.44 14.61
C ARG A 19 -3.72 -5.56 15.76
N HIS A 20 -4.35 -5.65 16.93
CA HIS A 20 -3.89 -4.93 18.13
C HIS A 20 -2.46 -5.31 18.51
N ARG A 21 -2.14 -6.62 18.52
CA ARG A 21 -0.79 -7.11 18.81
C ARG A 21 0.24 -6.59 17.81
N ALA A 22 -0.09 -6.60 16.52
CA ALA A 22 0.79 -6.07 15.47
C ALA A 22 1.04 -4.56 15.63
N ALA A 23 -0.03 -3.79 15.85
CA ALA A 23 0.05 -2.35 16.05
C ALA A 23 0.89 -1.97 17.27
N LEU A 24 0.68 -2.62 18.43
CA LEU A 24 1.44 -2.36 19.65
C LEU A 24 2.93 -2.62 19.45
N ASN A 25 3.28 -3.79 18.89
CA ASN A 25 4.69 -4.12 18.63
C ASN A 25 5.34 -3.14 17.64
N PHE A 26 4.61 -2.70 16.62
CA PHE A 26 5.12 -1.70 15.68
C PHE A 26 5.34 -0.33 16.32
N LEU A 27 4.46 0.10 17.24
CA LEU A 27 4.63 1.36 17.96
C LEU A 27 5.84 1.32 18.90
N LEU A 28 5.98 0.24 19.68
CA LEU A 28 7.15 0.03 20.54
C LEU A 28 8.46 0.01 19.73
N ALA A 29 8.43 -0.61 18.54
CA ALA A 29 9.57 -0.62 17.65
C ALA A 29 9.93 0.78 17.17
N ARG A 30 8.94 1.61 16.81
CA ARG A 30 9.15 2.98 16.34
C ARG A 30 9.78 3.88 17.41
N GLU A 31 9.40 3.74 18.67
CA GLU A 31 10.00 4.49 19.78
C GLU A 31 11.49 4.17 19.94
N GLY A 32 11.90 2.93 19.63
CA GLY A 32 13.30 2.51 19.68
C GLY A 32 14.16 2.93 18.47
N VAL A 33 13.56 3.50 17.41
CA VAL A 33 14.29 3.94 16.22
C VAL A 33 14.58 5.44 16.32
N PRO A 34 15.85 5.87 16.33
CA PRO A 34 16.18 7.28 16.30
C PRO A 34 15.54 7.98 15.09
N GLU A 35 14.93 9.14 15.32
CA GLU A 35 14.17 9.93 14.36
C GLU A 35 14.97 10.30 13.08
N PHE A 36 16.29 10.17 13.13
CA PHE A 36 17.23 10.44 12.04
C PHE A 36 17.09 9.54 10.79
N MET A 37 16.32 8.43 10.86
CA MET A 37 16.03 7.61 9.67
C MET A 37 14.77 8.05 8.90
N GLY A 38 14.03 9.07 9.36
CA GLY A 38 12.71 9.42 8.82
C GLY A 38 12.45 10.88 8.46
N ALA A 39 13.42 11.79 8.56
CA ALA A 39 13.20 13.21 8.32
C ALA A 39 13.90 13.72 7.05
N GLU A 40 13.09 14.22 6.11
CA GLU A 40 13.55 15.16 5.09
C GLU A 40 14.21 16.36 5.78
N SER A 41 15.35 16.79 5.23
CA SER A 41 16.19 17.83 5.79
C SER A 41 15.42 19.13 6.00
N THR A 42 15.22 19.51 7.26
CA THR A 42 15.09 20.93 7.64
C THR A 42 16.14 21.18 8.70
N GLY A 43 17.14 21.97 8.31
CA GLY A 43 18.32 22.26 9.13
C GLY A 43 17.98 23.14 10.34
N GLY A 44 18.83 23.03 11.35
CA GLY A 44 18.83 23.90 12.52
C GLY A 44 19.64 23.24 13.62
N GLY A 45 20.92 23.62 13.74
CA GLY A 45 21.85 23.01 14.68
C GLY A 45 21.50 23.28 16.15
N PHE A 46 21.84 22.33 17.01
CA PHE A 46 22.14 22.62 18.40
C PHE A 46 23.18 21.63 18.91
N MET A 47 24.18 22.17 19.59
CA MET A 47 25.35 21.49 20.13
C MET A 47 25.04 21.21 21.60
N GLU A 48 24.96 19.94 22.01
CA GLU A 48 25.12 19.62 23.43
C GLU A 48 25.70 18.23 23.65
N THR A 49 26.73 18.24 24.50
CA THR A 49 27.59 17.14 24.89
C THR A 49 26.89 16.26 25.93
N GLY A 50 26.78 14.97 25.66
CA GLY A 50 26.26 13.98 26.62
C GLY A 50 26.92 12.62 26.40
N SER A 51 27.97 12.36 27.17
CA SER A 51 28.64 11.07 27.27
C SER A 51 27.66 10.01 27.79
N SER A 52 27.43 8.94 27.01
CA SER A 52 26.85 7.68 27.49
C SER A 52 27.45 6.53 26.67
N GLY A 53 28.00 5.53 27.36
CA GLY A 53 28.82 4.46 26.79
C GLY A 53 28.10 3.50 25.84
N PRO A 54 28.83 2.56 25.19
CA PRO A 54 28.38 1.84 24.00
C PRO A 54 27.40 0.67 24.25
N VAL A 55 26.80 0.54 25.43
CA VAL A 55 26.04 -0.66 25.84
C VAL A 55 24.56 -0.62 25.39
N HIS A 56 24.05 0.53 24.94
CA HIS A 56 22.62 0.68 24.63
C HIS A 56 22.23 0.52 23.15
N SER A 57 23.13 0.72 22.18
CA SER A 57 22.73 0.73 20.77
C SER A 57 22.38 -0.68 20.23
N SER A 58 23.19 -1.70 20.53
CA SER A 58 23.00 -3.06 19.99
C SER A 58 21.78 -3.79 20.56
N THR A 59 21.52 -3.64 21.87
CA THR A 59 20.40 -4.26 22.57
C THR A 59 19.06 -3.66 22.13
N VAL A 60 19.01 -2.32 21.97
CA VAL A 60 17.83 -1.62 21.46
C VAL A 60 17.52 -2.05 20.02
N HIS A 61 18.54 -2.14 19.15
CA HIS A 61 18.35 -2.64 17.78
C HIS A 61 17.81 -4.06 17.72
N SER A 62 18.31 -4.97 18.58
CA SER A 62 17.82 -6.36 18.64
C SER A 62 16.36 -6.43 19.11
N SER A 63 15.99 -5.64 20.13
CA SER A 63 14.62 -5.55 20.64
C SER A 63 13.64 -5.03 19.58
N THR A 64 13.99 -3.94 18.89
CA THR A 64 13.19 -3.35 17.80
C THR A 64 12.96 -4.34 16.66
N VAL A 65 14.01 -5.06 16.23
CA VAL A 65 13.88 -6.08 15.19
C VAL A 65 12.92 -7.20 15.64
N ASN A 66 13.02 -7.68 16.87
CA ASN A 66 12.13 -8.72 17.41
C ASN A 66 10.67 -8.26 17.50
N GLN A 67 10.44 -7.01 17.90
CA GLN A 67 9.10 -6.41 17.92
C GLN A 67 8.51 -6.36 16.50
N LEU A 68 9.27 -5.92 15.50
CA LEU A 68 8.80 -5.88 14.11
C LEU A 68 8.52 -7.27 13.55
N GLN A 69 9.35 -8.26 13.85
CA GLN A 69 9.11 -9.64 13.47
C GLN A 69 7.84 -10.20 14.14
N THR A 70 7.60 -9.86 15.40
CA THR A 70 6.38 -10.22 16.13
C THR A 70 5.15 -9.56 15.53
N ALA A 71 5.27 -8.29 15.11
CA ALA A 71 4.20 -7.58 14.42
C ALA A 71 3.84 -8.25 13.09
N LEU A 72 4.85 -8.62 12.28
CA LEU A 72 4.64 -9.30 11.01
C LEU A 72 4.15 -10.75 11.17
N ALA A 73 4.51 -11.42 12.26
CA ALA A 73 3.95 -12.73 12.57
C ALA A 73 2.45 -12.66 12.92
N ALA A 74 2.02 -11.60 13.62
CA ALA A 74 0.62 -11.37 13.94
C ALA A 74 -0.18 -10.84 12.73
N TRP A 75 0.42 -9.99 11.90
CA TRP A 75 -0.19 -9.44 10.70
C TRP A 75 0.80 -9.41 9.53
N PRO A 76 0.89 -10.49 8.74
CA PRO A 76 1.88 -10.62 7.66
C PRO A 76 1.76 -9.56 6.56
N ALA A 77 0.54 -9.07 6.31
CA ALA A 77 0.27 -8.02 5.33
C ALA A 77 0.50 -6.59 5.86
N PHE A 78 1.01 -6.42 7.09
CA PHE A 78 1.28 -5.11 7.68
C PHE A 78 2.56 -4.49 7.12
N TRP A 79 2.44 -3.97 5.89
CA TRP A 79 3.57 -3.42 5.15
C TRP A 79 4.34 -2.27 5.85
N PRO A 80 3.74 -1.40 6.70
CA PRO A 80 4.51 -0.40 7.44
C PRO A 80 5.59 -1.02 8.34
N ALA A 81 5.28 -2.14 9.00
CA ALA A 81 6.26 -2.87 9.80
C ALA A 81 7.35 -3.51 8.93
N ALA A 82 6.98 -4.03 7.75
CA ALA A 82 7.94 -4.62 6.82
C ALA A 82 8.92 -3.59 6.26
N ILE A 83 8.44 -2.38 5.93
CA ILE A 83 9.30 -1.28 5.47
C ILE A 83 10.25 -0.84 6.58
N LEU A 84 9.75 -0.61 7.80
CA LEU A 84 10.61 -0.20 8.91
C LEU A 84 11.69 -1.25 9.22
N LEU A 85 11.31 -2.54 9.20
CA LEU A 85 12.27 -3.64 9.40
C LEU A 85 13.33 -3.68 8.30
N ALA A 86 12.92 -3.46 7.05
CA ALA A 86 13.84 -3.41 5.93
C ALA A 86 14.79 -2.23 6.02
N ASP A 87 14.30 -1.04 6.38
CA ASP A 87 15.10 0.18 6.54
C ASP A 87 16.17 -0.01 7.63
N ILE A 88 15.82 -0.64 8.77
CA ILE A 88 16.80 -1.01 9.82
C ILE A 88 17.86 -1.97 9.27
N HIS A 89 17.46 -2.99 8.50
CA HIS A 89 18.41 -3.93 7.91
C HIS A 89 19.31 -3.29 6.86
N LEU A 90 18.81 -2.33 6.09
CA LEU A 90 19.61 -1.57 5.12
C LEU A 90 20.62 -0.66 5.83
N ALA A 91 20.20 0.03 6.89
CA ALA A 91 21.10 0.84 7.72
C ALA A 91 22.20 0.00 8.40
N ALA A 92 21.88 -1.24 8.78
CA ALA A 92 22.83 -2.20 9.33
C ALA A 92 23.67 -2.94 8.26
N ALA A 93 23.68 -2.48 7.01
CA ALA A 93 24.39 -3.10 5.88
C ALA A 93 24.07 -4.60 5.67
N ALA A 94 22.84 -5.02 5.98
CA ALA A 94 22.36 -6.40 5.87
C ALA A 94 21.27 -6.55 4.78
N PRO A 95 21.56 -6.24 3.49
CA PRO A 95 20.55 -6.16 2.43
C PRO A 95 19.83 -7.49 2.17
N ARG A 96 20.49 -8.64 2.39
CA ARG A 96 19.86 -9.97 2.25
C ARG A 96 18.67 -10.15 3.18
N LYS A 97 18.75 -9.62 4.41
CA LYS A 97 17.63 -9.69 5.37
C LYS A 97 16.50 -8.76 4.96
N ALA A 98 16.83 -7.54 4.52
CA ALA A 98 15.86 -6.58 3.99
C ALA A 98 15.09 -7.14 2.77
N VAL A 99 15.80 -7.73 1.80
CA VAL A 99 15.18 -8.35 0.61
C VAL A 99 14.18 -9.43 1.03
N LYS A 100 14.56 -10.34 1.95
CA LYS A 100 13.66 -11.41 2.40
C LYS A 100 12.36 -10.87 2.99
N SER A 101 12.43 -9.86 3.88
CA SER A 101 11.22 -9.26 4.47
C SER A 101 10.37 -8.52 3.44
N LEU A 102 11.01 -7.77 2.53
CA LEU A 102 10.31 -6.98 1.52
C LEU A 102 9.64 -7.86 0.46
N GLU A 103 10.29 -8.94 0.00
CA GLU A 103 9.66 -9.84 -0.97
C GLU A 103 8.47 -10.59 -0.37
N ALA A 104 8.54 -10.97 0.91
CA ALA A 104 7.40 -11.56 1.60
C ALA A 104 6.25 -10.55 1.70
N ALA A 105 6.54 -9.31 2.09
CA ALA A 105 5.56 -8.24 2.15
C ALA A 105 4.96 -7.91 0.77
N PHE A 106 5.77 -7.87 -0.29
CA PHE A 106 5.30 -7.59 -1.65
C PHE A 106 4.34 -8.65 -2.17
N ARG A 107 4.64 -9.94 -1.92
CA ARG A 107 3.74 -11.05 -2.31
C ARG A 107 2.40 -11.00 -1.58
N ALA A 108 2.40 -10.58 -0.32
CA ALA A 108 1.19 -10.42 0.47
C ALA A 108 0.41 -9.14 0.12
N MET A 109 1.14 -8.05 -0.13
CA MET A 109 0.61 -6.71 -0.37
C MET A 109 1.53 -5.93 -1.31
N PRO A 110 1.26 -5.98 -2.63
CA PRO A 110 2.05 -5.23 -3.60
C PRO A 110 1.85 -3.72 -3.38
N HIS A 111 2.95 -3.01 -3.17
CA HIS A 111 2.92 -1.57 -2.90
C HIS A 111 4.16 -0.87 -3.46
N ALA A 112 3.99 0.34 -3.99
CA ALA A 112 5.07 1.10 -4.61
C ALA A 112 6.25 1.33 -3.66
N ALA A 113 5.97 1.69 -2.39
CA ALA A 113 7.02 1.88 -1.39
C ALA A 113 7.87 0.62 -1.12
N ILE A 114 7.27 -0.58 -1.18
CA ILE A 114 8.02 -1.84 -1.05
C ILE A 114 8.89 -2.05 -2.29
N ALA A 115 8.35 -1.81 -3.49
CA ALA A 115 9.10 -1.92 -4.74
C ALA A 115 10.33 -0.99 -4.78
N THR A 116 10.17 0.27 -4.33
CA THR A 116 11.28 1.22 -4.19
C THR A 116 12.36 0.69 -3.24
N ARG A 117 12.00 0.14 -2.08
CA ARG A 117 12.97 -0.41 -1.14
C ARG A 117 13.64 -1.68 -1.66
N LEU A 118 12.92 -2.53 -2.39
CA LEU A 118 13.50 -3.70 -3.06
C LEU A 118 14.54 -3.29 -4.09
N GLN A 119 14.26 -2.27 -4.89
CA GLN A 119 15.21 -1.72 -5.85
C GLN A 119 16.51 -1.27 -5.17
N THR A 120 16.40 -0.48 -4.09
CA THR A 120 17.55 -0.07 -3.28
C THR A 120 18.30 -1.27 -2.72
N ALA A 121 17.60 -2.23 -2.12
CA ALA A 121 18.20 -3.41 -1.49
C ALA A 121 18.90 -4.35 -2.49
N TRP A 122 18.37 -4.45 -3.71
CA TRP A 122 18.94 -5.27 -4.78
C TRP A 122 20.13 -4.64 -5.49
N ASN A 123 20.31 -3.32 -5.37
CA ASN A 123 21.32 -2.55 -6.09
C ASN A 123 21.42 -2.95 -7.58
N SER A 124 20.26 -3.03 -8.23
CA SER A 124 20.12 -3.51 -9.62
C SER A 124 19.74 -2.36 -10.55
N ASN A 125 20.11 -2.49 -11.83
CA ASN A 125 19.67 -1.55 -12.85
C ASN A 125 18.14 -1.65 -13.07
N GLU A 126 17.60 -0.70 -13.82
CA GLU A 126 16.18 -0.50 -14.04
C GLU A 126 15.50 -1.76 -14.60
N GLY A 127 16.04 -2.30 -15.70
CA GLY A 127 15.48 -3.50 -16.35
C GLY A 127 15.55 -4.75 -15.48
N LYS A 128 16.65 -4.96 -14.73
CA LYS A 128 16.77 -6.08 -13.78
C LYS A 128 15.81 -5.92 -12.60
N THR A 129 15.55 -4.69 -12.15
CA THR A 129 14.58 -4.42 -11.07
C THR A 129 13.18 -4.84 -11.49
N VAL A 130 12.73 -4.41 -12.67
CA VAL A 130 11.42 -4.83 -13.23
C VAL A 130 11.35 -6.35 -13.36
N ALA A 131 12.36 -6.99 -13.96
CA ALA A 131 12.39 -8.44 -14.12
C ALA A 131 12.37 -9.21 -12.79
N ARG A 132 12.99 -8.67 -11.74
CA ARG A 132 12.94 -9.28 -10.39
C ARG A 132 11.58 -9.10 -9.74
N LEU A 133 10.95 -7.93 -9.85
CA LEU A 133 9.60 -7.70 -9.31
C LEU A 133 8.57 -8.61 -10.00
N LEU A 134 8.68 -8.83 -11.32
CA LEU A 134 7.79 -9.73 -12.05
C LEU A 134 7.81 -11.16 -11.51
N LYS A 135 8.96 -11.64 -11.04
CA LYS A 135 9.06 -12.98 -10.43
C LYS A 135 8.33 -13.09 -9.09
N LEU A 136 7.95 -11.97 -8.49
CA LEU A 136 7.16 -11.93 -7.25
C LEU A 136 5.65 -11.89 -7.51
N VAL A 137 5.24 -11.59 -8.75
CA VAL A 137 3.83 -11.52 -9.15
C VAL A 137 3.25 -12.93 -9.14
N ALA A 138 2.12 -13.10 -8.46
CA ALA A 138 1.38 -14.37 -8.47
C ALA A 138 0.79 -14.65 -9.86
N ALA A 139 0.44 -15.92 -10.14
CA ALA A 139 -0.08 -16.29 -11.45
C ALA A 139 -1.41 -15.59 -11.78
N SER A 140 -2.35 -15.56 -10.83
CA SER A 140 -3.70 -15.03 -10.99
C SER A 140 -4.27 -14.44 -9.70
N GLY A 141 -5.39 -13.73 -9.82
CA GLY A 141 -6.15 -13.14 -8.72
C GLY A 141 -5.86 -11.66 -8.49
N ASP A 142 -6.69 -11.02 -7.68
CA ASP A 142 -6.65 -9.59 -7.36
C ASP A 142 -5.25 -9.07 -6.99
N THR A 143 -4.54 -9.78 -6.11
CA THR A 143 -3.19 -9.43 -5.69
C THR A 143 -2.20 -9.47 -6.88
N ALA A 144 -2.42 -10.35 -7.85
CA ALA A 144 -1.60 -10.40 -9.05
C ALA A 144 -1.84 -9.17 -9.96
N HIS A 145 -3.09 -8.70 -10.07
CA HIS A 145 -3.41 -7.47 -10.81
C HIS A 145 -2.80 -6.24 -10.14
N GLU A 146 -2.90 -6.14 -8.81
CA GLU A 146 -2.26 -5.09 -8.02
C GLU A 146 -0.73 -5.12 -8.17
N ALA A 147 -0.12 -6.31 -8.13
CA ALA A 147 1.31 -6.46 -8.34
C ALA A 147 1.72 -6.06 -9.76
N ARG A 148 1.01 -6.49 -10.81
CA ARG A 148 1.26 -6.06 -12.19
C ARG A 148 1.16 -4.55 -12.35
N SER A 149 0.16 -3.92 -11.72
CA SER A 149 -0.01 -2.45 -11.74
C SER A 149 1.18 -1.74 -11.11
N VAL A 150 1.67 -2.20 -9.95
CA VAL A 150 2.87 -1.64 -9.31
C VAL A 150 4.11 -1.83 -10.18
N VAL A 151 4.30 -3.01 -10.78
CA VAL A 151 5.46 -3.26 -11.65
C VAL A 151 5.38 -2.45 -12.94
N ALA A 152 4.20 -2.27 -13.52
CA ALA A 152 3.98 -1.40 -14.66
C ALA A 152 4.35 0.05 -14.35
N ALA A 153 3.98 0.56 -13.16
CA ALA A 153 4.37 1.89 -12.72
C ALA A 153 5.90 2.04 -12.61
N VAL A 154 6.59 1.04 -12.05
CA VAL A 154 8.06 1.03 -11.97
C VAL A 154 8.68 0.98 -13.37
N ALA A 155 8.15 0.15 -14.27
CA ALA A 155 8.63 0.07 -15.65
C ALA A 155 8.47 1.41 -16.39
N LEU A 156 7.30 2.05 -16.26
CA LEU A 156 7.02 3.34 -16.89
C LEU A 156 7.93 4.45 -16.35
N ALA A 157 8.16 4.48 -15.03
CA ALA A 157 9.09 5.42 -14.39
C ALA A 157 10.54 5.27 -14.89
N HIS A 158 10.89 4.10 -15.41
CA HIS A 158 12.19 3.81 -16.02
C HIS A 158 12.18 3.91 -17.56
N GLY A 159 11.12 4.45 -18.16
CA GLY A 159 11.00 4.61 -19.62
C GLY A 159 10.76 3.31 -20.38
N LEU A 160 10.48 2.19 -19.69
CA LEU A 160 10.19 0.90 -20.29
C LEU A 160 8.71 0.80 -20.69
N THR A 161 8.28 1.69 -21.60
CA THR A 161 6.87 1.85 -22.02
C THR A 161 6.27 0.57 -22.60
N GLY A 162 7.02 -0.18 -23.40
CA GLY A 162 6.56 -1.45 -23.97
C GLY A 162 6.25 -2.51 -22.90
N GLU A 163 7.08 -2.60 -21.86
CA GLU A 163 6.86 -3.55 -20.76
C GLU A 163 5.72 -3.09 -19.84
N ALA A 164 5.62 -1.79 -19.56
CA ALA A 164 4.48 -1.23 -18.83
C ALA A 164 3.16 -1.50 -19.56
N GLY A 165 3.11 -1.31 -20.88
CA GLY A 165 1.93 -1.60 -21.70
C GLY A 165 1.55 -3.07 -21.70
N ARG A 166 2.53 -3.96 -21.82
CA ARG A 166 2.32 -5.42 -21.73
C ARG A 166 1.66 -5.80 -20.38
N LEU A 167 2.18 -5.28 -19.27
CA LEU A 167 1.68 -5.58 -17.93
C LEU A 167 0.29 -5.02 -17.65
N ILE A 168 0.00 -3.80 -18.12
CA ILE A 168 -1.34 -3.21 -18.04
C ILE A 168 -2.32 -4.03 -18.88
N GLY A 169 -1.90 -4.47 -20.07
CA GLY A 169 -2.70 -5.29 -20.98
C GLY A 169 -3.06 -6.68 -20.44
N GLU A 170 -2.22 -7.26 -19.58
CA GLU A 170 -2.50 -8.53 -18.89
C GLU A 170 -3.60 -8.42 -17.82
N ILE A 171 -3.92 -7.21 -17.36
CA ILE A 171 -5.02 -6.97 -16.43
C ILE A 171 -6.29 -6.73 -17.26
N PRO A 172 -7.35 -7.55 -17.11
CA PRO A 172 -8.61 -7.34 -17.81
C PRO A 172 -9.18 -5.95 -17.53
N ASP A 173 -9.70 -5.28 -18.55
CA ASP A 173 -10.25 -3.91 -18.45
C ASP A 173 -11.27 -3.75 -17.31
N ALA A 174 -12.11 -4.78 -17.08
CA ALA A 174 -13.12 -4.79 -16.02
C ALA A 174 -12.55 -4.93 -14.60
N GLU A 175 -11.32 -5.43 -14.46
CA GLU A 175 -10.64 -5.67 -13.19
C GLU A 175 -9.60 -4.58 -12.87
N ARG A 176 -9.30 -3.70 -13.84
CA ARG A 176 -8.41 -2.54 -13.62
C ARG A 176 -9.04 -1.56 -12.65
N ASP A 177 -8.31 -1.24 -11.59
CA ASP A 177 -8.67 -0.15 -10.70
C ASP A 177 -8.34 1.22 -11.32
N ALA A 178 -8.82 2.28 -10.66
CA ALA A 178 -8.60 3.65 -11.12
C ALA A 178 -7.11 4.03 -11.21
N ALA A 179 -6.23 3.42 -10.40
CA ALA A 179 -4.79 3.66 -10.47
C ALA A 179 -4.20 3.05 -11.74
N THR A 180 -4.59 1.82 -12.09
CA THR A 180 -4.13 1.13 -13.30
C THR A 180 -4.62 1.84 -14.57
N TRP A 181 -5.85 2.35 -14.58
CA TRP A 181 -6.34 3.16 -15.70
C TRP A 181 -5.61 4.50 -15.84
N ARG A 182 -5.19 5.13 -14.74
CA ARG A 182 -4.33 6.33 -14.79
C ARG A 182 -2.94 6.01 -15.33
N LEU A 183 -2.37 4.85 -14.99
CA LEU A 183 -1.13 4.38 -15.59
C LEU A 183 -1.28 4.14 -17.10
N ALA A 184 -2.42 3.59 -17.54
CA ALA A 184 -2.72 3.42 -18.96
C ALA A 184 -2.82 4.77 -19.70
N ALA A 185 -3.42 5.78 -19.06
CA ALA A 185 -3.47 7.14 -19.60
C ALA A 185 -2.06 7.75 -19.72
N GLN A 186 -1.27 7.66 -18.65
CA GLN A 186 0.11 8.13 -18.64
C GLN A 186 0.96 7.43 -19.71
N LEU A 187 0.78 6.12 -19.90
CA LEU A 187 1.46 5.36 -20.94
C LEU A 187 1.06 5.86 -22.34
N ALA A 188 -0.22 6.14 -22.58
CA ALA A 188 -0.70 6.66 -23.87
C ALA A 188 -0.14 8.06 -24.20
N GLU A 189 0.19 8.85 -23.18
CA GLU A 189 0.90 10.14 -23.33
C GLU A 189 2.43 9.97 -23.44
N SER A 190 2.96 8.79 -23.13
CA SER A 190 4.39 8.50 -23.09
C SER A 190 4.90 7.85 -24.39
N GLY A 191 6.19 8.03 -24.69
CA GLY A 191 6.86 7.37 -25.81
C GLY A 191 6.88 8.20 -27.10
N ASP A 192 7.25 7.55 -28.20
CA ASP A 192 7.52 8.22 -29.49
C ASP A 192 6.25 8.59 -30.28
N ASN A 193 5.08 8.06 -29.89
CA ASN A 193 3.80 8.32 -30.55
C ASN A 193 2.68 8.50 -29.51
N PRO A 194 2.54 9.70 -28.93
CA PRO A 194 1.50 9.97 -27.94
C PRO A 194 0.10 9.93 -28.58
N ASP A 195 -0.83 9.27 -27.91
CA ASP A 195 -2.25 9.19 -28.30
C ASP A 195 -3.13 9.87 -27.22
N PRO A 196 -3.42 11.17 -27.37
CA PRO A 196 -4.25 11.89 -26.42
C PRO A 196 -5.71 11.41 -26.41
N ALA A 197 -6.20 10.78 -27.48
CA ALA A 197 -7.55 10.21 -27.49
C ALA A 197 -7.62 8.95 -26.62
N ALA A 198 -6.61 8.07 -26.72
CA ALA A 198 -6.47 6.93 -25.83
C ALA A 198 -6.26 7.35 -24.36
N ALA A 199 -5.45 8.38 -24.12
CA ALA A 199 -5.24 8.92 -22.77
C ALA A 199 -6.54 9.42 -22.13
N ASN A 200 -7.31 10.25 -22.85
CA ASN A 200 -8.61 10.74 -22.38
C ASN A 200 -9.61 9.62 -22.14
N LYS A 201 -9.65 8.61 -23.04
CA LYS A 201 -10.48 7.42 -22.84
C LYS A 201 -10.09 6.71 -21.55
N ALA A 202 -8.80 6.48 -21.31
CA ALA A 202 -8.32 5.82 -20.10
C ALA A 202 -8.64 6.63 -18.82
N LEU A 203 -8.54 7.97 -18.86
CA LEU A 203 -8.94 8.83 -17.74
C LEU A 203 -10.44 8.74 -17.44
N ARG A 204 -11.29 8.68 -18.48
CA ARG A 204 -12.73 8.44 -18.29
C ARG A 204 -12.97 7.09 -17.61
N MET A 205 -12.32 6.03 -18.09
CA MET A 205 -12.41 4.71 -17.47
C MET A 205 -11.92 4.71 -16.01
N ALA A 206 -10.87 5.48 -15.68
CA ALA A 206 -10.40 5.65 -14.31
C ALA A 206 -11.45 6.30 -13.38
N GLY A 207 -12.35 7.11 -13.94
CA GLY A 207 -13.46 7.72 -13.20
C GLY A 207 -14.53 6.71 -12.78
N GLU A 208 -14.76 5.70 -13.63
CA GLU A 208 -15.76 4.63 -13.50
C GLU A 208 -15.23 3.38 -12.77
N ALA A 209 -13.91 3.19 -12.78
CA ALA A 209 -13.24 2.02 -12.23
C ALA A 209 -13.29 1.91 -10.69
N PRO A 210 -13.14 0.69 -10.14
CA PRO A 210 -12.97 0.47 -8.70
C PRO A 210 -11.86 1.34 -8.12
N ARG A 211 -12.06 1.82 -6.89
CA ARG A 211 -11.04 2.60 -6.19
C ARG A 211 -9.87 1.71 -5.76
N PRO A 212 -8.62 2.20 -5.84
CA PRO A 212 -7.47 1.47 -5.34
C PRO A 212 -7.57 1.29 -3.83
N ARG A 213 -6.84 0.30 -3.28
CA ARG A 213 -6.78 0.08 -1.85
C ARG A 213 -6.23 1.32 -1.12
N ARG A 214 -6.83 1.63 0.02
CA ARG A 214 -6.38 2.67 0.95
C ARG A 214 -6.57 2.18 2.37
N TRP A 215 -5.99 2.88 3.33
CA TRP A 215 -6.28 2.63 4.75
C TRP A 215 -7.71 3.06 5.02
N GLN A 216 -8.59 2.11 5.33
CA GLN A 216 -9.97 2.36 5.71
C GLN A 216 -10.19 1.88 7.14
N CYS A 217 -10.79 2.73 7.97
CA CYS A 217 -11.17 2.34 9.32
C CYS A 217 -12.33 1.32 9.26
N THR A 218 -12.15 0.13 9.85
CA THR A 218 -13.21 -0.88 9.87
C THR A 218 -14.40 -0.47 10.73
N SER A 219 -14.23 0.45 11.68
CA SER A 219 -15.31 0.90 12.58
C SER A 219 -16.14 2.05 11.99
N CYS A 220 -15.51 3.08 11.41
CA CYS A 220 -16.22 4.28 10.91
C CYS A 220 -16.08 4.52 9.40
N GLN A 221 -15.40 3.62 8.68
CA GLN A 221 -15.21 3.67 7.22
C GLN A 221 -14.44 4.89 6.69
N GLN A 222 -13.87 5.73 7.57
CA GLN A 222 -13.04 6.85 7.15
C GLN A 222 -11.75 6.37 6.47
N LEU A 223 -11.38 7.07 5.39
CA LEU A 223 -10.16 6.81 4.64
C LEU A 223 -8.97 7.62 5.16
N HIS A 224 -7.80 7.00 5.09
CA HIS A 224 -6.52 7.54 5.49
C HIS A 224 -5.46 7.31 4.40
N ASP A 225 -4.53 8.24 4.27
CA ASP A 225 -3.39 8.11 3.35
C ASP A 225 -2.25 7.26 3.93
N ARG A 226 -2.06 7.35 5.26
CA ARG A 226 -1.01 6.65 5.98
C ARG A 226 -1.62 5.87 7.13
N TRP A 227 -0.95 4.79 7.52
CA TRP A 227 -1.34 4.05 8.71
C TRP A 227 -1.08 4.89 9.96
N GLN A 228 -2.05 4.88 10.87
CA GLN A 228 -1.99 5.51 12.18
C GLN A 228 -2.61 4.56 13.21
N ALA A 229 -2.07 4.59 14.43
CA ALA A 229 -2.51 3.72 15.51
C ALA A 229 -3.98 3.92 15.89
N HIS A 230 -4.43 5.18 15.89
CA HIS A 230 -5.80 5.56 16.20
C HIS A 230 -6.43 6.18 14.97
N CYS A 231 -7.66 5.81 14.63
CA CYS A 231 -8.41 6.46 13.56
C CYS A 231 -8.71 7.94 13.91
N ALA A 232 -8.48 8.86 12.97
CA ALA A 232 -8.76 10.29 13.16
C ALA A 232 -10.26 10.63 13.36
N GLY A 233 -11.17 9.78 12.90
CA GLY A 233 -12.62 10.01 13.02
C GLY A 233 -13.22 9.48 14.31
N CYS A 234 -12.87 8.25 14.69
CA CYS A 234 -13.50 7.56 15.83
C CYS A 234 -12.55 7.21 16.97
N ALA A 235 -11.26 7.57 16.88
CA ALA A 235 -10.20 7.25 17.84
C ALA A 235 -9.95 5.75 18.11
N GLY A 236 -10.62 4.84 17.38
CA GLY A 236 -10.44 3.40 17.50
C GLY A 236 -8.99 2.98 17.24
N PHE A 237 -8.47 2.08 18.07
CA PHE A 237 -7.09 1.60 18.02
C PHE A 237 -6.94 0.42 17.05
N ALA A 238 -5.90 0.45 16.21
CA ALA A 238 -5.58 -0.57 15.19
C ALA A 238 -6.76 -0.98 14.27
N THR A 239 -7.70 -0.07 14.05
CA THR A 239 -8.90 -0.31 13.23
C THR A 239 -8.68 -0.06 11.74
N LEU A 240 -7.51 0.46 11.34
CA LEU A 240 -7.21 0.73 9.94
C LEU A 240 -6.79 -0.54 9.21
N ASP A 241 -7.47 -0.81 8.10
CA ASP A 241 -7.21 -1.95 7.23
C ASP A 241 -6.92 -1.49 5.80
N TRP A 242 -6.03 -2.20 5.11
CA TRP A 242 -5.65 -1.87 3.74
C TRP A 242 -6.53 -2.64 2.76
N ARG A 243 -7.64 -2.01 2.37
CA ARG A 243 -8.69 -2.63 1.55
C ARG A 243 -9.18 -1.67 0.49
N ARG A 244 -9.89 -2.21 -0.51
CA ARG A 244 -10.62 -1.36 -1.44
C ARG A 244 -11.74 -0.69 -0.64
N PRO A 245 -11.91 0.64 -0.76
CA PRO A 245 -12.97 1.33 -0.07
C PRO A 245 -14.33 0.79 -0.48
N ASP A 246 -15.09 0.26 0.49
CA ASP A 246 -16.48 -0.13 0.25
C ASP A 246 -17.39 1.12 0.25
N GLY A 247 -18.45 1.10 -0.57
CA GLY A 247 -19.48 2.14 -0.55
C GLY A 247 -19.08 3.50 -1.14
N LEU A 248 -17.81 3.69 -1.55
CA LEU A 248 -17.45 4.79 -2.43
C LEU A 248 -17.76 4.37 -3.85
N SER A 249 -18.98 4.67 -4.29
CA SER A 249 -19.29 4.62 -5.71
C SER A 249 -18.20 5.37 -6.49
N PRO A 250 -17.81 4.89 -7.69
CA PRO A 250 -17.17 5.74 -8.69
C PRO A 250 -18.02 7.00 -8.80
N LEU A 251 -17.45 8.15 -9.17
CA LEU A 251 -18.24 9.37 -9.34
C LEU A 251 -19.29 9.09 -10.41
N VAL A 252 -20.46 8.59 -10.02
CA VAL A 252 -21.59 8.42 -10.91
C VAL A 252 -22.02 9.85 -11.15
N SER A 253 -21.64 10.38 -12.31
CA SER A 253 -22.42 11.45 -12.92
C SER A 253 -23.83 10.90 -13.01
N ASN A 254 -24.67 11.28 -12.05
CA ASN A 254 -26.10 11.05 -12.13
C ASN A 254 -26.64 11.93 -13.26
N SER A 255 -26.44 11.51 -14.50
CA SER A 255 -27.09 12.13 -15.67
C SER A 255 -28.58 11.77 -15.75
N ASN A 256 -29.09 10.95 -14.82
CA ASN A 256 -30.49 10.49 -14.78
C ASN A 256 -31.19 10.80 -13.45
N ALA A 257 -30.71 11.78 -12.67
CA ALA A 257 -31.44 12.26 -11.48
C ALA A 257 -32.46 13.37 -11.78
N ASP A 258 -32.67 13.74 -13.05
CA ASP A 258 -33.65 14.77 -13.45
C ASP A 258 -35.04 14.23 -13.82
N ASP A 259 -35.27 12.92 -13.81
CA ASP A 259 -36.58 12.34 -14.20
C ASP A 259 -37.45 11.88 -13.01
N ARG A 260 -37.15 12.34 -11.79
CA ARG A 260 -37.94 12.06 -10.57
C ARG A 260 -38.49 13.29 -9.86
N LEU A 261 -38.37 14.47 -10.46
CA LEU A 261 -39.17 15.66 -10.11
C LEU A 261 -40.26 15.91 -11.17
N ALA A 262 -40.97 14.86 -11.59
CA ALA A 262 -42.29 15.05 -12.19
C ALA A 262 -43.23 15.54 -11.07
N ALA A 263 -43.53 16.84 -11.10
CA ALA A 263 -44.49 17.48 -10.21
C ALA A 263 -45.83 16.73 -10.25
N PRO A 264 -46.53 16.56 -9.11
CA PRO A 264 -47.87 15.99 -9.15
C PRO A 264 -48.82 16.91 -9.95
N PRO A 265 -49.78 16.37 -10.70
CA PRO A 265 -50.75 17.20 -11.42
C PRO A 265 -51.58 18.01 -10.42
N ARG A 266 -51.77 19.30 -10.72
CA ARG A 266 -52.67 20.18 -9.97
C ARG A 266 -54.11 19.70 -10.19
N PRO A 267 -54.95 19.58 -9.15
CA PRO A 267 -56.38 19.35 -9.34
C PRO A 267 -57.06 20.64 -9.85
N ASP A 268 -58.03 20.45 -10.75
CA ASP A 268 -58.95 21.47 -11.26
C ASP A 268 -59.91 21.98 -10.18
#